data_AF-A0A0G3H3Q3-F1
#
_entry.id   AF-A0A0G3H3Q3-F1
#
_cell.length_a   1.000
_cell.length_b   1.000
_cell.length_c   1.000
_cell.angle_alpha   90.00
_cell.angle_beta   90.00
_cell.angle_gamma   90.00
#
_symmetry.space_group_name_H-M   'P 1'
#
loop_
_entity.id
_entity.type
_entity.pdbx_description
1 polymer ?
#
loop_
_entity_poly.entity_id
_entity_poly.type
_entity_poly.pdbx_seq_one_letter_code
_entity_poly.pdbx_strand_id
1 'polypeptide(L)'
;MTLSIVEHVAEVESQLGCPLPQDYREYLLNSENANSAITRFFMKPDERLHWGADFPFAANNPPMWENPDFVAGFEELEDEAEIDQLYDKLGEYLTQRYEKPATQGVVFVSDEGCGEYTIFVLRGVSRGQLWCFDVSYEGALITPRLHPVTRQPLDFSQWLGLQRDPYRLTAVPKKQAGGLSFARISGEGKTAMRYHLARGELTGITETQIAKLKRVADIPETAKFLDPYTNTWQPLRVGYPVTWSYGITKV
;
A
#
# COMPACT_ATOMS: atom_id res chain seq x y z
N MET A 1 25.63 5.14 -20.54
CA MET A 1 25.75 3.79 -19.96
C MET A 1 24.69 3.69 -18.88
N THR A 2 23.89 2.63 -18.87
CA THR A 2 22.94 2.38 -17.77
C THR A 2 23.73 1.79 -16.61
N LEU A 3 23.67 2.41 -15.43
CA LEU A 3 24.31 1.87 -14.22
C LEU A 3 23.74 0.48 -13.92
N SER A 4 24.58 -0.43 -13.42
CA SER A 4 24.09 -1.66 -12.80
C SER A 4 23.32 -1.34 -11.51
N ILE A 5 22.48 -2.27 -11.05
CA ILE A 5 21.73 -2.08 -9.79
C ILE A 5 22.68 -1.86 -8.58
N VAL A 6 23.85 -2.50 -8.57
CA VAL A 6 24.85 -2.36 -7.52
C VAL A 6 25.43 -0.95 -7.50
N GLU A 7 25.82 -0.44 -8.68
CA GLU A 7 26.36 0.92 -8.82
C GLU A 7 25.30 1.98 -8.48
N HIS A 8 24.07 1.77 -8.94
CA HIS A 8 22.96 2.68 -8.67
C HIS A 8 22.63 2.73 -7.18
N VAL A 9 22.54 1.57 -6.50
CA VAL A 9 22.38 1.51 -5.03
C VAL A 9 23.48 2.30 -4.33
N ALA A 10 24.75 2.10 -4.70
CA ALA A 10 25.86 2.81 -4.07
C ALA A 10 25.79 4.33 -4.30
N GLU A 11 25.38 4.77 -5.49
CA GLU A 11 25.16 6.18 -5.79
C GLU A 11 24.04 6.76 -4.93
N VAL A 12 22.89 6.10 -4.84
CA VAL A 12 21.76 6.55 -4.01
C VAL A 12 22.15 6.62 -2.53
N GLU A 13 22.85 5.61 -2.00
CA GLU A 13 23.33 5.60 -0.61
C GLU A 13 24.30 6.77 -0.34
N SER A 14 25.14 7.11 -1.32
CA SER A 14 26.02 8.29 -1.27
C SER A 14 25.22 9.59 -1.21
N GLN A 15 24.20 9.75 -2.07
CA GLN A 15 23.33 10.94 -2.08
C GLN A 15 22.51 11.08 -0.79
N LEU A 16 22.02 9.96 -0.25
CA LEU A 16 21.29 9.92 1.02
C LEU A 16 22.20 10.26 2.22
N GLY A 17 23.50 9.97 2.12
CA GLY A 17 24.47 10.03 3.22
C GLY A 17 24.34 8.87 4.22
N CYS A 18 23.58 7.82 3.88
CA CYS A 18 23.42 6.62 4.69
C CYS A 18 23.03 5.41 3.82
N PRO A 19 23.25 4.16 4.30
CA PRO A 19 22.78 2.99 3.61
C PRO A 19 21.25 2.97 3.45
N LEU A 20 20.76 2.30 2.40
CA LEU A 20 19.33 2.03 2.25
C LEU A 20 18.84 1.14 3.42
N PRO A 21 17.56 1.18 3.78
CA PRO A 21 16.99 0.21 4.72
C PRO A 21 17.30 -1.23 4.27
N GLN A 22 17.79 -2.06 5.20
CA GLN A 22 18.45 -3.33 4.90
C GLN A 22 17.61 -4.23 4.00
N ASP A 23 16.37 -4.51 4.37
CA ASP A 23 15.48 -5.42 3.64
C ASP A 23 15.20 -4.94 2.20
N TYR A 24 15.07 -3.62 2.01
CA TYR A 24 14.88 -3.02 0.69
C TYR A 24 16.15 -3.13 -0.16
N ARG A 25 17.31 -2.89 0.46
CA ARG A 25 18.61 -3.05 -0.19
C ARG A 25 18.85 -4.49 -0.64
N GLU A 26 18.58 -5.46 0.23
CA GLU A 26 18.70 -6.89 -0.08
C GLU A 26 17.74 -7.29 -1.20
N TYR A 27 16.50 -6.79 -1.19
CA TYR A 27 15.53 -7.02 -2.25
C TYR A 27 16.03 -6.54 -3.61
N LEU A 28 16.56 -5.31 -3.68
CA LEU A 28 17.08 -4.71 -4.92
C LEU A 28 18.30 -5.48 -5.46
N LEU A 29 19.20 -5.92 -4.57
CA LEU A 29 20.42 -6.62 -4.96
C LEU A 29 20.19 -8.10 -5.34
N ASN A 30 19.02 -8.66 -5.03
CA ASN A 30 18.66 -10.00 -5.46
C ASN A 30 18.30 -10.00 -6.96
N SER A 31 19.04 -10.78 -7.76
CA SER A 31 18.84 -10.92 -9.21
C SER A 31 17.46 -11.43 -9.61
N GLU A 32 16.77 -12.19 -8.74
CA GLU A 32 15.41 -12.65 -9.00
C GLU A 32 14.41 -11.49 -9.09
N ASN A 33 14.70 -10.37 -8.42
CA ASN A 33 13.85 -9.17 -8.42
C ASN A 33 14.27 -8.13 -9.47
N ALA A 34 15.28 -8.41 -10.31
CA ALA A 34 15.83 -7.43 -11.26
C ALA A 34 14.76 -6.84 -12.19
N ASN A 35 13.72 -7.62 -12.50
CA ASN A 35 12.63 -7.23 -13.39
C ASN A 35 11.34 -6.83 -12.65
N SER A 36 11.34 -6.72 -11.32
CA SER A 36 10.14 -6.34 -10.57
C SER A 36 9.78 -4.86 -10.79
N ALA A 37 8.52 -4.50 -10.56
CA ALA A 37 8.08 -3.10 -10.65
C ALA A 37 8.85 -2.21 -9.65
N ILE A 38 9.08 -2.73 -8.44
CA ILE A 38 9.84 -2.06 -7.37
C ILE A 38 11.26 -1.71 -7.84
N THR A 39 11.97 -2.66 -8.47
CA THR A 39 13.31 -2.42 -8.99
C THR A 39 13.30 -1.40 -10.13
N ARG A 40 12.26 -1.41 -10.98
CA ARG A 40 12.12 -0.41 -12.05
C ARG A 40 11.89 1.00 -11.51
N PHE A 41 11.05 1.17 -10.49
CA PHE A 41 10.86 2.46 -9.82
C PHE A 41 12.18 2.99 -9.24
N PHE A 42 13.00 2.11 -8.66
CA PHE A 42 14.30 2.49 -8.12
C PHE A 42 15.30 2.90 -9.20
N MET A 43 15.38 2.12 -10.28
CA MET A 43 16.33 2.36 -11.39
C MET A 43 15.94 3.56 -12.28
N LYS A 44 14.66 3.91 -12.30
CA LYS A 44 14.11 5.03 -13.06
C LYS A 44 13.20 5.85 -12.13
N PRO A 45 13.80 6.60 -11.19
CA PRO A 45 13.02 7.38 -10.23
C PRO A 45 12.18 8.43 -10.96
N ASP A 46 11.00 8.70 -10.42
CA ASP A 46 10.17 9.83 -10.81
C ASP A 46 10.93 11.15 -10.60
N GLU A 47 10.79 12.10 -11.53
CA GLU A 47 11.53 13.38 -11.50
C GLU A 47 11.21 14.25 -10.29
N ARG A 48 10.07 14.02 -9.65
CA ARG A 48 9.65 14.71 -8.43
C ARG A 48 10.45 14.28 -7.19
N LEU A 49 11.16 13.14 -7.25
CA LEU A 49 11.88 12.58 -6.10
C LEU A 49 13.17 13.33 -5.79
N HIS A 50 13.39 13.62 -4.51
CA HIS A 50 14.56 14.35 -4.03
C HIS A 50 15.18 13.67 -2.81
N TRP A 51 16.25 12.89 -3.01
CA TRP A 51 16.90 12.14 -1.93
C TRP A 51 17.78 12.99 -1.00
N GLY A 52 18.12 14.21 -1.42
CA GLY A 52 18.96 15.13 -0.63
C GLY A 52 18.25 15.78 0.56
N ALA A 53 16.94 15.60 0.71
CA ALA A 53 16.12 16.18 1.79
C ALA A 53 15.42 15.08 2.61
N ASP A 54 15.05 15.41 3.86
CA ASP A 54 14.38 14.48 4.77
C ASP A 54 12.88 14.44 4.50
N PHE A 55 12.29 13.25 4.51
CA PHE A 55 10.84 13.14 4.57
C PHE A 55 10.34 13.73 5.90
N PRO A 56 9.48 14.76 5.87
CA PRO A 56 9.22 15.58 7.06
C PRO A 56 8.08 15.07 7.94
N PHE A 57 7.32 14.06 7.51
CA PHE A 57 6.09 13.65 8.18
C PHE A 57 6.32 12.49 9.16
N ALA A 58 5.63 12.54 10.29
CA ALA A 58 5.64 11.52 11.33
C ALA A 58 4.29 10.81 11.40
N ALA A 59 4.30 9.49 11.63
CA ALA A 59 3.10 8.65 11.56
C ALA A 59 1.96 9.07 12.51
N ASN A 60 2.27 9.76 13.61
CA ASN A 60 1.29 10.25 14.59
C ASN A 60 0.64 11.60 14.20
N ASN A 61 1.15 12.28 13.18
CA ASN A 61 0.60 13.53 12.67
C ASN A 61 0.76 13.60 11.14
N PRO A 62 0.12 12.68 10.39
CA PRO A 62 0.19 12.69 8.93
C PRO A 62 -0.53 13.91 8.37
N PRO A 63 -0.01 14.56 7.33
CA PRO A 63 -0.73 15.64 6.66
C PRO A 63 -1.91 15.05 5.88
N MET A 64 -3.09 15.59 6.13
CA MET A 64 -4.31 15.27 5.42
C MET A 64 -5.06 16.56 5.12
N TRP A 65 -5.67 16.61 3.94
CA TRP A 65 -6.49 17.73 3.53
C TRP A 65 -7.64 17.25 2.66
N GLU A 66 -8.84 17.61 3.11
CA GLU A 66 -10.09 17.49 2.39
C GLU A 66 -10.58 18.94 2.24
N ASN A 67 -10.86 19.41 1.01
CA ASN A 67 -11.25 20.80 0.82
C ASN A 67 -12.65 20.99 0.26
N PRO A 68 -13.67 20.95 1.13
CA PRO A 68 -15.03 21.24 0.72
C PRO A 68 -15.20 22.69 0.22
N ASP A 69 -14.43 23.65 0.75
CA ASP A 69 -14.57 25.07 0.40
C ASP A 69 -14.08 25.37 -1.03
N PHE A 70 -13.07 24.64 -1.50
CA PHE A 70 -12.56 24.79 -2.87
C PHE A 70 -13.47 24.15 -3.90
N VAL A 71 -14.07 23.00 -3.54
CA VAL A 71 -15.12 22.36 -4.35
C VAL A 71 -16.33 23.29 -4.47
N ALA A 72 -16.77 23.91 -3.37
CA ALA A 72 -17.84 24.91 -3.41
C ALA A 72 -17.48 26.13 -4.29
N GLY A 73 -16.23 26.58 -4.25
CA GLY A 73 -15.73 27.65 -5.12
C GLY A 73 -15.80 27.32 -6.62
N PHE A 74 -15.70 26.05 -7.02
CA PHE A 74 -15.89 25.64 -8.42
C PHE A 74 -17.36 25.67 -8.85
N GLU A 75 -18.29 25.29 -7.97
CA GLU A 75 -19.73 25.25 -8.29
C GLU A 75 -20.32 26.65 -8.53
N GLU A 76 -19.66 27.69 -8.01
CA GLU A 76 -20.09 29.09 -8.14
C GLU A 76 -19.52 29.79 -9.40
N LEU A 77 -18.56 29.18 -10.10
CA LEU A 77 -17.92 29.77 -11.28
C LEU A 77 -18.55 29.24 -12.57
N GLU A 78 -18.93 30.16 -13.46
CA GLU A 78 -19.44 29.83 -14.81
C GLU A 78 -18.42 30.17 -15.93
N ASP A 79 -17.39 30.97 -15.62
CA ASP A 79 -16.36 31.39 -16.57
C ASP A 79 -15.17 30.42 -16.60
N GLU A 80 -14.86 29.92 -17.79
CA GLU A 80 -13.79 28.93 -18.01
C GLU A 80 -12.40 29.46 -17.61
N ALA A 81 -12.12 30.74 -17.84
CA ALA A 81 -10.83 31.32 -17.49
C ALA A 81 -10.68 31.53 -15.98
N GLU A 82 -11.77 31.81 -15.26
CA GLU A 82 -11.78 31.86 -13.79
C GLU A 82 -11.60 30.47 -13.17
N ILE A 83 -12.24 29.45 -13.78
CA ILE A 83 -12.07 28.03 -13.41
C ILE A 83 -10.61 27.60 -13.58
N ASP A 84 -9.98 27.90 -14.72
CA ASP A 84 -8.58 27.57 -14.99
C ASP A 84 -7.63 28.23 -13.98
N GLN A 85 -7.82 29.52 -13.70
CA GLN A 85 -7.01 30.23 -12.69
C GLN A 85 -7.15 29.63 -11.29
N LEU A 86 -8.34 29.11 -10.97
CA LEU A 86 -8.57 28.43 -9.70
C LEU A 86 -7.82 27.09 -9.66
N TYR A 87 -7.88 26.28 -10.73
CA TYR A 87 -7.09 25.04 -10.85
C TYR A 87 -5.58 25.29 -10.73
N ASP A 88 -5.05 26.32 -11.40
CA ASP A 88 -3.62 26.66 -11.31
C ASP A 88 -3.20 27.00 -9.88
N LYS A 89 -3.99 27.83 -9.18
CA LYS A 89 -3.74 28.17 -7.77
C LYS A 89 -3.82 26.94 -6.87
N LEU A 90 -4.77 26.04 -7.13
CA LEU A 90 -4.87 24.80 -6.38
C LEU A 90 -3.66 23.90 -6.61
N GLY A 91 -3.27 23.72 -7.87
CA GLY A 91 -2.12 22.94 -8.27
C GLY A 91 -0.85 23.45 -7.59
N GLU A 92 -0.63 24.77 -7.60
CA GLU A 92 0.52 25.37 -6.91
C GLU A 92 0.46 25.13 -5.40
N TYR A 93 -0.69 25.35 -4.76
CA TYR A 93 -0.86 25.11 -3.33
C TYR A 93 -0.57 23.65 -2.96
N LEU A 94 -1.20 22.69 -3.66
CA LEU A 94 -1.02 21.26 -3.43
C LEU A 94 0.43 20.83 -3.63
N THR A 95 1.05 21.33 -4.70
CA THR A 95 2.45 21.05 -5.03
C THR A 95 3.39 21.50 -3.91
N GLN A 96 3.24 22.74 -3.44
CA GLN A 96 4.13 23.31 -2.44
C GLN A 96 3.86 22.74 -1.04
N ARG A 97 2.60 22.49 -0.69
CA ARG A 97 2.19 22.10 0.65
C ARG A 97 2.28 20.61 0.92
N TYR A 98 2.08 19.77 -0.10
CA TYR A 98 1.94 18.31 0.03
C TYR A 98 2.92 17.55 -0.86
N GLU A 99 2.88 17.73 -2.19
CA GLU A 99 3.69 16.92 -3.12
C GLU A 99 5.19 17.08 -2.86
N LYS A 100 5.73 18.30 -2.95
CA LYS A 100 7.17 18.55 -2.78
C LYS A 100 7.72 18.06 -1.45
N PRO A 101 7.06 18.29 -0.30
CA PRO A 101 7.48 17.67 0.96
C PRO A 101 7.41 16.13 0.95
N ALA A 102 6.37 15.54 0.34
CA ALA A 102 6.14 14.10 0.35
C ALA A 102 7.08 13.32 -0.57
N THR A 103 7.76 13.98 -1.52
CA THR A 103 8.74 13.38 -2.43
C THR A 103 10.20 13.51 -1.97
N GLN A 104 10.43 14.05 -0.76
CA GLN A 104 11.76 14.18 -0.16
C GLN A 104 12.17 12.89 0.57
N GLY A 105 13.37 12.39 0.29
CA GLY A 105 13.95 11.27 1.05
C GLY A 105 13.17 9.96 0.90
N VAL A 106 12.42 9.78 -0.18
CA VAL A 106 11.58 8.60 -0.45
C VAL A 106 11.88 7.97 -1.81
N VAL A 107 11.28 6.81 -2.04
CA VAL A 107 11.18 6.18 -3.36
C VAL A 107 9.79 5.59 -3.54
N PHE A 108 9.29 5.53 -4.78
CA PHE A 108 8.05 4.84 -5.08
C PHE A 108 8.29 3.33 -5.14
N VAL A 109 7.35 2.55 -4.59
CA VAL A 109 7.43 1.07 -4.61
C VAL A 109 6.21 0.43 -5.26
N SER A 110 5.11 1.16 -5.43
CA SER A 110 3.88 0.70 -6.07
C SER A 110 3.13 1.88 -6.67
N ASP A 111 2.54 1.67 -7.85
CA ASP A 111 1.51 2.52 -8.45
C ASP A 111 0.17 1.84 -8.18
N GLU A 112 -0.70 2.53 -7.44
CA GLU A 112 -1.99 1.99 -7.02
C GLU A 112 -3.12 2.38 -7.98
N GLY A 113 -2.81 3.14 -9.05
CA GLY A 113 -3.76 3.71 -9.98
C GLY A 113 -4.29 5.07 -9.50
N CYS A 114 -4.99 5.78 -10.39
CA CYS A 114 -5.63 7.08 -10.09
C CYS A 114 -4.69 8.17 -9.52
N GLY A 115 -3.37 8.05 -9.75
CA GLY A 115 -2.38 8.98 -9.19
C GLY A 115 -1.95 8.66 -7.76
N GLU A 116 -2.44 7.56 -7.19
CA GLU A 116 -2.04 7.05 -5.89
C GLU A 116 -0.77 6.19 -6.00
N TYR A 117 0.17 6.41 -5.08
CA TYR A 117 1.40 5.62 -4.98
C TYR A 117 1.59 5.11 -3.55
N THR A 118 2.30 3.99 -3.43
CA THR A 118 2.97 3.65 -2.17
C THR A 118 4.42 4.09 -2.25
N ILE A 119 4.85 4.86 -1.25
CA ILE A 119 6.21 5.37 -1.11
C ILE A 119 6.91 4.72 0.08
N PHE A 120 8.22 4.53 -0.04
CA PHE A 120 9.09 4.02 1.01
C PHE A 120 10.06 5.09 1.47
N VAL A 121 10.08 5.36 2.78
CA VAL A 121 10.89 6.43 3.36
C VAL A 121 12.33 5.95 3.55
N LEU A 122 13.26 6.55 2.81
CA LEU A 122 14.69 6.26 2.85
C LEU A 122 15.42 7.15 3.88
N ARG A 123 14.91 8.35 4.15
CA ARG A 123 15.51 9.33 5.08
C ARG A 123 14.45 10.18 5.80
N GLY A 124 14.76 10.63 7.02
CA GLY A 124 13.87 11.42 7.87
C GLY A 124 13.30 10.63 9.05
N VAL A 125 12.39 11.24 9.80
CA VAL A 125 11.86 10.71 11.07
C VAL A 125 11.08 9.40 10.91
N SER A 126 10.53 9.15 9.72
CA SER A 126 9.76 7.96 9.39
C SER A 126 10.55 6.94 8.56
N ARG A 127 11.88 7.03 8.55
CA ARG A 127 12.76 6.13 7.79
C ARG A 127 12.43 4.66 8.02
N GLY A 128 12.30 3.91 6.93
CA GLY A 128 11.96 2.49 6.94
C GLY A 128 10.46 2.19 6.96
N GLN A 129 9.60 3.20 6.87
CA GLN A 129 8.14 3.03 6.84
C GLN A 129 7.57 3.20 5.43
N LEU A 130 6.44 2.55 5.17
CA LEU A 130 5.64 2.72 3.95
C LEU A 130 4.54 3.74 4.18
N TRP A 131 4.30 4.56 3.17
CA TRP A 131 3.33 5.63 3.20
C TRP A 131 2.48 5.63 1.94
N CYS A 132 1.23 6.03 2.09
CA CYS A 132 0.36 6.41 0.99
C CYS A 132 0.81 7.78 0.49
N PHE A 133 0.86 7.94 -0.83
CA PHE A 133 0.99 9.22 -1.50
C PHE A 133 -0.21 9.34 -2.43
N ASP A 134 -1.11 10.24 -2.10
CA ASP A 134 -2.24 10.60 -2.94
C ASP A 134 -2.42 12.11 -2.83
N VAL A 135 -2.18 12.81 -3.93
CA VAL A 135 -2.33 14.26 -4.02
C VAL A 135 -3.07 14.54 -5.32
N SER A 136 -4.31 14.97 -5.19
CA SER A 136 -5.21 15.29 -6.29
C SER A 136 -5.98 16.58 -5.98
N TYR A 137 -6.73 17.07 -6.97
CA TYR A 137 -7.60 18.22 -6.77
C TYR A 137 -8.75 17.94 -5.78
N GLU A 138 -9.07 16.66 -5.54
CA GLU A 138 -10.12 16.24 -4.59
C GLU A 138 -9.60 16.14 -3.15
N GLY A 139 -8.29 16.01 -2.96
CA GLY A 139 -7.70 15.89 -1.63
C GLY A 139 -6.20 15.57 -1.64
N ALA A 140 -5.59 15.65 -0.45
CA ALA A 140 -4.22 15.20 -0.22
C ALA A 140 -4.18 14.26 0.99
N LEU A 141 -3.73 13.03 0.76
CA LEU A 141 -3.62 11.95 1.74
C LEU A 141 -2.19 11.40 1.72
N ILE A 142 -1.35 11.89 2.64
CA ILE A 142 0.00 11.36 2.86
C ILE A 142 0.04 10.73 4.24
N THR A 143 -0.28 9.45 4.32
CA THR A 143 -0.51 8.74 5.58
C THR A 143 0.33 7.48 5.66
N PRO A 144 0.75 7.04 6.86
CA PRO A 144 1.47 5.77 7.00
C PRO A 144 0.58 4.61 6.57
N ARG A 145 1.13 3.66 5.81
CA ARG A 145 0.47 2.39 5.53
C ARG A 145 0.55 1.55 6.81
N LEU A 146 -0.59 1.34 7.46
CA LEU A 146 -0.65 0.62 8.74
C LEU A 146 -0.90 -0.88 8.52
N HIS A 147 -0.22 -1.70 9.32
CA HIS A 147 -0.49 -3.12 9.38
C HIS A 147 -1.95 -3.34 9.84
N PRO A 148 -2.74 -4.17 9.13
CA PRO A 148 -4.18 -4.30 9.39
C PRO A 148 -4.49 -4.78 10.82
N VAL A 149 -3.66 -5.68 11.36
CA VAL A 149 -3.80 -6.21 12.73
C VAL A 149 -3.16 -5.31 13.80
N THR A 150 -1.84 -5.09 13.74
CA THR A 150 -1.10 -4.40 14.82
C THR A 150 -1.31 -2.89 14.81
N ARG A 151 -1.85 -2.34 13.72
CA ARG A 151 -2.04 -0.90 13.48
C ARG A 151 -0.76 -0.08 13.57
N GLN A 152 0.40 -0.73 13.50
CA GLN A 152 1.71 -0.08 13.41
C GLN A 152 2.05 0.22 11.94
N PRO A 153 2.84 1.27 11.65
CA PRO A 153 3.36 1.51 10.31
C PRO A 153 4.09 0.29 9.76
N LEU A 154 3.83 -0.06 8.51
CA LEU A 154 4.48 -1.18 7.81
C LEU A 154 5.92 -0.81 7.45
N ASP A 155 6.82 -1.77 7.63
CA ASP A 155 8.12 -1.79 6.95
C ASP A 155 8.05 -2.47 5.57
N PHE A 156 9.17 -2.46 4.84
CA PHE A 156 9.24 -3.00 3.48
C PHE A 156 8.94 -4.51 3.42
N SER A 157 9.51 -5.31 4.31
CA SER A 157 9.30 -6.76 4.32
C SER A 157 7.87 -7.13 4.68
N GLN A 158 7.30 -6.45 5.67
CA GLN A 158 5.90 -6.61 6.05
C GLN A 158 5.00 -6.27 4.88
N TRP A 159 5.17 -5.08 4.29
CA TRP A 159 4.37 -4.66 3.13
C TRP A 159 4.50 -5.63 1.96
N LEU A 160 5.72 -6.04 1.59
CA LEU A 160 5.97 -6.99 0.51
C LEU A 160 5.32 -8.35 0.78
N GLY A 161 5.36 -8.83 2.02
CA GLY A 161 4.68 -10.05 2.46
C GLY A 161 3.15 -9.93 2.33
N LEU A 162 2.58 -8.77 2.65
CA LEU A 162 1.16 -8.51 2.45
C LEU A 162 0.79 -8.45 0.97
N GLN A 163 1.64 -7.91 0.10
CA GLN A 163 1.35 -7.82 -1.34
C GLN A 163 1.37 -9.17 -2.05
N ARG A 164 2.23 -10.10 -1.64
CA ARG A 164 2.30 -11.46 -2.22
C ARG A 164 1.04 -12.27 -1.92
N ASP A 165 0.44 -12.01 -0.77
CA ASP A 165 -0.77 -12.67 -0.33
C ASP A 165 -1.77 -11.61 0.15
N PRO A 166 -2.45 -10.91 -0.77
CA PRO A 166 -3.20 -9.71 -0.42
C PRO A 166 -4.51 -10.01 0.32
N TYR A 167 -4.98 -11.26 0.36
CA TYR A 167 -6.29 -11.60 0.93
C TYR A 167 -6.20 -12.43 2.21
N ARG A 168 -6.99 -12.08 3.23
CA ARG A 168 -7.17 -12.89 4.45
C ARG A 168 -8.63 -13.08 4.80
N LEU A 169 -8.90 -14.10 5.60
CA LEU A 169 -10.20 -14.33 6.22
C LEU A 169 -10.28 -13.59 7.57
N THR A 170 -11.42 -12.98 7.84
CA THR A 170 -11.75 -12.46 9.18
C THR A 170 -13.24 -12.57 9.48
N ALA A 171 -13.58 -12.70 10.76
CA ALA A 171 -14.95 -12.65 11.26
C ALA A 171 -15.29 -11.33 11.96
N VAL A 172 -14.31 -10.41 12.12
CA VAL A 172 -14.56 -9.10 12.72
C VAL A 172 -15.50 -8.26 11.86
N PRO A 173 -16.23 -7.28 12.42
CA PRO A 173 -17.07 -6.38 11.62
C PRO A 173 -16.27 -5.65 10.51
N LYS A 174 -16.88 -5.42 9.34
CA LYS A 174 -16.21 -4.77 8.19
C LYS A 174 -15.54 -3.43 8.53
N LYS A 175 -16.18 -2.65 9.40
CA LYS A 175 -15.63 -1.37 9.89
C LYS A 175 -14.30 -1.53 10.63
N GLN A 176 -14.06 -2.68 11.25
CA GLN A 176 -12.83 -2.98 11.99
C GLN A 176 -11.75 -3.59 11.09
N ALA A 177 -12.14 -4.41 10.11
CA ALA A 177 -11.19 -5.02 9.19
C ALA A 177 -10.49 -3.99 8.29
N GLY A 178 -11.22 -2.93 7.88
CA GLY A 178 -10.73 -2.03 6.84
C GLY A 178 -10.63 -2.75 5.48
N GLY A 179 -10.46 -1.97 4.40
CA GLY A 179 -10.25 -2.54 3.07
C GLY A 179 -11.51 -3.08 2.36
N LEU A 180 -11.29 -3.56 1.14
CA LEU A 180 -12.31 -4.21 0.32
C LEU A 180 -12.61 -5.63 0.84
N SER A 181 -13.90 -5.96 0.88
CA SER A 181 -14.38 -7.30 1.25
C SER A 181 -14.91 -8.04 0.03
N PHE A 182 -14.64 -9.33 -0.06
CA PHE A 182 -15.06 -10.18 -1.20
C PHE A 182 -16.02 -11.27 -0.76
N ALA A 183 -16.61 -11.99 -1.72
CA ALA A 183 -17.39 -13.18 -1.41
C ALA A 183 -16.45 -14.36 -1.11
N ARG A 184 -16.74 -15.16 -0.08
CA ARG A 184 -15.93 -16.35 0.27
C ARG A 184 -15.70 -17.32 -0.89
N ILE A 185 -16.69 -17.43 -1.78
CA ILE A 185 -16.67 -18.33 -2.93
C ILE A 185 -16.02 -17.73 -4.18
N SER A 186 -15.64 -16.43 -4.14
CA SER A 186 -14.97 -15.76 -5.25
C SER A 186 -13.53 -16.25 -5.42
N GLY A 187 -12.85 -15.76 -6.46
CA GLY A 187 -11.42 -16.04 -6.66
C GLY A 187 -10.59 -15.59 -5.45
N GLU A 188 -10.83 -14.37 -4.97
CA GLU A 188 -10.18 -13.77 -3.79
C GLU A 188 -10.47 -14.57 -2.53
N GLY A 189 -11.71 -15.03 -2.35
CA GLY A 189 -12.06 -15.87 -1.21
C GLY A 189 -11.38 -17.22 -1.21
N LYS A 190 -11.26 -17.86 -2.38
CA LYS A 190 -10.48 -19.09 -2.52
C LYS A 190 -8.99 -18.84 -2.28
N THR A 191 -8.45 -17.73 -2.78
CA THR A 191 -7.05 -17.33 -2.52
C THR A 191 -6.80 -17.12 -1.03
N ALA A 192 -7.68 -16.41 -0.31
CA ALA A 192 -7.58 -16.23 1.13
C ALA A 192 -7.61 -17.58 1.88
N MET A 193 -8.50 -18.51 1.47
CA MET A 193 -8.56 -19.84 2.08
C MET A 193 -7.26 -20.63 1.87
N ARG A 194 -6.71 -20.63 0.65
CA ARG A 194 -5.44 -21.30 0.36
C ARG A 194 -4.28 -20.74 1.17
N TYR A 195 -4.23 -19.41 1.30
CA TYR A 195 -3.23 -18.74 2.12
C TYR A 195 -3.26 -19.26 3.56
N HIS A 196 -4.42 -19.22 4.21
CA HIS A 196 -4.55 -19.69 5.58
C HIS A 196 -4.30 -21.20 5.68
N LEU A 197 -4.69 -21.99 4.68
CA LEU A 197 -4.43 -23.43 4.65
C LEU A 197 -2.94 -23.75 4.63
N ALA A 198 -2.17 -23.07 3.76
CA ALA A 198 -0.73 -23.25 3.62
C ALA A 198 0.04 -22.91 4.91
N ARG A 199 -0.53 -22.06 5.76
CA ARG A 199 0.06 -21.63 7.03
C ARG A 199 -0.43 -22.38 8.25
N GLY A 200 -1.29 -23.38 8.06
CA GLY A 200 -1.95 -24.08 9.17
C GLY A 200 -2.93 -23.20 9.95
N GLU A 201 -3.35 -22.08 9.39
CA GLU A 201 -4.33 -21.14 9.92
C GLU A 201 -5.74 -21.42 9.39
N LEU A 202 -5.93 -22.47 8.58
CA LEU A 202 -7.23 -22.99 8.15
C LEU A 202 -7.24 -24.51 8.30
N THR A 203 -8.30 -25.05 8.90
CA THR A 203 -8.47 -26.48 9.14
C THR A 203 -9.87 -26.93 8.71
N GLY A 204 -10.09 -28.25 8.62
CA GLY A 204 -11.40 -28.84 8.32
C GLY A 204 -11.85 -28.68 6.85
N ILE A 205 -10.97 -28.23 5.96
CA ILE A 205 -11.20 -28.16 4.52
C ILE A 205 -9.88 -28.41 3.77
N THR A 206 -9.95 -29.08 2.62
CA THR A 206 -8.79 -29.37 1.76
C THR A 206 -8.70 -28.43 0.57
N GLU A 207 -7.51 -28.34 -0.03
CA GLU A 207 -7.24 -27.60 -1.27
C GLU A 207 -8.22 -27.98 -2.41
N THR A 208 -8.47 -29.28 -2.57
CA THR A 208 -9.41 -29.80 -3.58
C THR A 208 -10.85 -29.35 -3.30
N GLN A 209 -11.25 -29.27 -2.04
CA GLN A 209 -12.58 -28.77 -1.66
C GLN A 209 -12.68 -27.27 -1.94
N ILE A 210 -11.67 -26.47 -1.57
CA ILE A 210 -11.61 -25.02 -1.86
C ILE A 210 -11.80 -24.75 -3.35
N ALA A 211 -11.06 -25.46 -4.21
CA ALA A 211 -11.15 -25.30 -5.66
C ALA A 211 -12.58 -25.53 -6.19
N LYS A 212 -13.29 -26.52 -5.62
CA LYS A 212 -14.63 -26.94 -6.04
C LYS A 212 -15.78 -26.14 -5.42
N LEU A 213 -15.53 -25.25 -4.45
CA LEU A 213 -16.58 -24.44 -3.81
C LEU A 213 -17.36 -23.65 -4.86
N LYS A 214 -18.70 -23.77 -4.81
CA LYS A 214 -19.64 -22.97 -5.62
C LYS A 214 -20.60 -22.17 -4.75
N ARG A 215 -20.89 -22.64 -3.53
CA ARG A 215 -21.81 -22.01 -2.57
C ARG A 215 -21.26 -22.14 -1.16
N VAL A 216 -21.71 -21.26 -0.26
CA VAL A 216 -21.29 -21.29 1.16
C VAL A 216 -21.65 -22.60 1.85
N ALA A 217 -22.76 -23.23 1.47
CA ALA A 217 -23.18 -24.53 2.00
C ALA A 217 -22.20 -25.67 1.67
N ASP A 218 -21.36 -25.51 0.63
CA ASP A 218 -20.35 -26.52 0.26
C ASP A 218 -19.14 -26.49 1.22
N ILE A 219 -19.01 -25.45 2.06
CA ILE A 219 -17.97 -25.34 3.09
C ILE A 219 -18.29 -26.32 4.24
N PRO A 220 -17.39 -27.24 4.63
CA PRO A 220 -17.63 -28.14 5.76
C PRO A 220 -17.92 -27.40 7.07
N GLU A 221 -18.80 -27.95 7.92
CA GLU A 221 -19.12 -27.35 9.23
C GLU A 221 -17.94 -27.38 10.21
N THR A 222 -17.06 -28.34 10.02
CA THR A 222 -15.81 -28.47 10.77
C THR A 222 -14.76 -27.47 10.33
N ALA A 223 -14.94 -26.76 9.21
CA ALA A 223 -13.96 -25.85 8.68
C ALA A 223 -13.86 -24.59 9.54
N LYS A 224 -12.65 -24.29 10.03
CA LYS A 224 -12.35 -23.14 10.88
C LYS A 224 -11.05 -22.49 10.45
N PHE A 225 -10.96 -21.18 10.55
CA PHE A 225 -9.74 -20.42 10.32
C PHE A 225 -9.33 -19.65 11.57
N LEU A 226 -8.03 -19.42 11.77
CA LEU A 226 -7.50 -18.57 12.82
C LEU A 226 -7.62 -17.11 12.37
N ASP A 227 -8.53 -16.37 12.99
CA ASP A 227 -8.79 -14.98 12.63
C ASP A 227 -7.64 -14.08 13.13
N PRO A 228 -6.90 -13.41 12.23
CA PRO A 228 -5.71 -12.67 12.60
C PRO A 228 -6.00 -11.43 13.45
N TYR A 229 -7.23 -10.91 13.46
CA TYR A 229 -7.60 -9.74 14.26
C TYR A 229 -7.92 -10.08 15.72
N THR A 230 -8.45 -11.30 15.96
CA THR A 230 -8.86 -11.73 17.30
C THR A 230 -7.95 -12.81 17.88
N ASN A 231 -7.10 -13.40 17.05
CA ASN A 231 -6.28 -14.56 17.36
C ASN A 231 -7.10 -15.75 17.90
N THR A 232 -8.29 -15.98 17.32
CA THR A 232 -9.20 -17.07 17.71
C THR A 232 -9.66 -17.88 16.50
N TRP A 233 -9.92 -19.17 16.70
CA TRP A 233 -10.47 -20.04 15.65
C TRP A 233 -11.95 -19.74 15.42
N GLN A 234 -12.28 -19.29 14.21
CA GLN A 234 -13.61 -18.88 13.78
C GLN A 234 -14.16 -19.85 12.72
N PRO A 235 -15.46 -20.13 12.69
CA PRO A 235 -16.05 -20.93 11.61
C PRO A 235 -15.83 -20.28 10.24
N LEU A 236 -15.36 -21.06 9.26
CA LEU A 236 -15.11 -20.56 7.90
C LEU A 236 -16.38 -20.02 7.23
N ARG A 237 -17.55 -20.57 7.59
CA ARG A 237 -18.86 -20.13 7.08
C ARG A 237 -19.21 -18.69 7.50
N VAL A 238 -18.67 -18.18 8.62
CA VAL A 238 -18.96 -16.81 9.09
C VAL A 238 -17.91 -15.80 8.62
N GLY A 239 -16.64 -16.19 8.54
CA GLY A 239 -15.56 -15.28 8.14
C GLY A 239 -15.56 -14.93 6.66
N TYR A 240 -15.18 -13.73 6.29
CA TYR A 240 -15.17 -13.25 4.91
C TYR A 240 -13.76 -12.82 4.48
N PRO A 241 -13.44 -12.89 3.18
CA PRO A 241 -12.18 -12.41 2.64
C PRO A 241 -12.12 -10.89 2.65
N VAL A 242 -10.98 -10.34 3.08
CA VAL A 242 -10.64 -8.91 3.04
C VAL A 242 -9.25 -8.72 2.45
N THR A 243 -9.03 -7.60 1.78
CA THR A 243 -7.69 -7.18 1.37
C THR A 243 -6.88 -6.66 2.56
N TRP A 244 -5.61 -7.05 2.65
CA TRP A 244 -4.65 -6.64 3.69
C TRP A 244 -3.73 -5.52 3.25
N SER A 245 -3.57 -5.35 1.94
CA SER A 245 -2.94 -4.19 1.33
C SER A 245 -3.93 -3.48 0.41
N TYR A 246 -3.82 -2.16 0.37
CA TYR A 246 -4.25 -1.40 -0.80
C TYR A 246 -3.08 -1.42 -1.79
N GLY A 247 -3.40 -1.63 -3.06
CA GLY A 247 -2.43 -1.70 -4.13
C GLY A 247 -2.45 -3.01 -4.90
N ILE A 248 -2.70 -2.94 -6.20
CA ILE A 248 -2.89 -4.09 -7.11
C ILE A 248 -1.64 -4.25 -7.99
N THR A 249 -0.47 -3.82 -7.53
CA THR A 249 0.75 -4.15 -8.25
C THR A 249 1.01 -5.63 -8.04
N LYS A 250 0.90 -6.43 -9.10
CA LYS A 250 1.42 -7.80 -9.13
C LYS A 250 2.92 -7.72 -8.90
N VAL A 251 3.34 -7.89 -7.65
CA VAL A 251 4.74 -8.07 -7.25
C VAL A 251 5.27 -9.36 -7.86
#